data_AF-A0A8H8CZC3-F1
#
_entry.id   AF-A0A8H8CZC3-F1
#
_cell.length_a   1.000
_cell.length_b   1.000
_cell.length_c   1.000
_cell.angle_alpha   90.00
_cell.angle_beta   90.00
_cell.angle_gamma   90.00
#
_symmetry.space_group_name_H-M   'P 1'
#
loop_
_entity.id
_entity.type
_entity.pdbx_description
1 polymer ?
#
loop_
_entity_poly.entity_id
_entity_poly.type
_entity_poly.pdbx_seq_one_letter_code
_entity_poly.pdbx_strand_id
1 'polypeptide(L)'
;MDPKIQELLAERERERAELDQERQWRQDAEAEARSERRRREEAEALAASSESSTLPLFLHACHELLVAIEIVTDPTQTTQGAVTRLTNRRVPSRITLWDTFTEEQMKVRHKLDQHPHFLTEKLFPSLHQLNYVRQLISPISSEWDLRYYERETVENQVRAIIDRIYENDELKRAFGLRGSGCAQAKGASRDMWNDKRMRSHSWRYRRRRVKSPCPCT
;
A
#
# COMPACT_ATOMS: atom_id res chain seq x y z
N MET A 1 63.31 -46.24 -14.05
CA MET A 1 61.90 -46.27 -13.58
C MET A 1 61.19 -47.33 -14.38
N ASP A 2 60.51 -48.27 -13.72
CA ASP A 2 59.78 -49.36 -14.37
C ASP A 2 58.57 -48.80 -15.15
N PRO A 3 58.41 -49.09 -16.45
CA PRO A 3 57.28 -48.60 -17.25
C PRO A 3 55.92 -49.00 -16.65
N LYS A 4 55.84 -50.13 -15.95
CA LYS A 4 54.63 -50.59 -15.24
C LYS A 4 54.23 -49.64 -14.10
N ILE A 5 55.21 -49.04 -13.43
CA ILE A 5 54.99 -48.11 -12.32
C ILE A 5 54.48 -46.76 -12.85
N GLN A 6 54.96 -46.31 -14.01
CA GLN A 6 54.47 -45.06 -14.61
C GLN A 6 53.02 -45.18 -15.10
N GLU A 7 52.65 -46.32 -15.67
CA GLU A 7 51.29 -46.60 -16.11
C GLU A 7 50.30 -46.60 -14.94
N LEU A 8 50.65 -47.25 -13.82
CA LEU A 8 49.84 -47.27 -12.59
C LEU A 8 49.66 -45.87 -11.96
N LEU A 9 50.68 -45.02 -12.01
CA LEU A 9 50.59 -43.64 -11.51
C LEU A 9 49.66 -42.79 -12.38
N ALA A 10 49.78 -42.93 -13.71
CA ALA A 10 48.91 -42.23 -14.65
C ALA A 10 47.44 -42.65 -14.51
N GLU A 11 47.16 -43.93 -14.25
CA GLU A 11 45.80 -44.44 -14.01
C GLU A 11 45.20 -43.89 -12.71
N ARG A 12 45.99 -43.86 -11.64
CA ARG A 12 45.59 -43.25 -10.35
C ARG A 12 45.36 -41.75 -10.44
N GLU A 13 46.12 -41.03 -11.26
CA GLU A 13 45.89 -39.60 -11.51
C GLU A 13 44.60 -39.34 -12.28
N ARG A 14 44.28 -40.19 -13.28
CA ARG A 14 43.01 -40.10 -14.03
C ARG A 14 41.80 -40.35 -13.13
N GLU A 15 41.82 -41.41 -12.32
CA GLU A 15 40.74 -41.68 -11.36
C GLU A 15 40.54 -40.54 -10.36
N ARG A 16 41.63 -39.91 -9.89
CA ARG A 16 41.54 -38.74 -9.00
C ARG A 16 40.91 -37.55 -9.71
N ALA A 17 41.34 -37.28 -10.95
CA ALA A 17 40.79 -36.21 -11.76
C ALA A 17 39.29 -36.41 -12.04
N GLU A 18 38.86 -37.64 -12.33
CA GLU A 18 37.46 -38.00 -12.53
C GLU A 18 36.63 -37.82 -11.25
N LEU A 19 37.15 -38.29 -10.10
CA LEU A 19 36.48 -38.11 -8.80
C LEU A 19 36.37 -36.64 -8.40
N ASP A 20 37.40 -35.84 -8.69
CA ASP A 20 37.39 -34.41 -8.39
C ASP A 20 36.46 -33.65 -9.34
N GLN A 21 36.39 -34.05 -10.62
CA GLN A 21 35.42 -33.51 -11.57
C GLN A 21 33.99 -33.85 -11.16
N GLU A 22 33.72 -35.08 -10.72
CA GLU A 22 32.39 -35.48 -10.24
C GLU A 22 32.03 -34.76 -8.93
N ARG A 23 32.99 -34.57 -8.02
CA ARG A 23 32.79 -33.77 -6.80
C ARG A 23 32.47 -32.32 -7.14
N GLN A 24 33.20 -31.72 -8.07
CA GLN A 24 32.97 -30.35 -8.51
C GLN A 24 31.59 -30.22 -9.15
N TRP A 25 31.23 -31.14 -10.05
CA TRP A 25 29.91 -31.18 -10.67
C TRP A 25 28.78 -31.28 -9.64
N ARG A 26 28.93 -32.14 -8.63
CA ARG A 26 27.95 -32.24 -7.54
C ARG A 26 27.85 -30.96 -6.71
N GLN A 27 28.98 -30.34 -6.38
CA GLN A 27 29.00 -29.09 -5.64
C GLN A 27 28.35 -27.94 -6.41
N ASP A 28 28.64 -27.83 -7.71
CA ASP A 28 28.05 -26.82 -8.59
C ASP A 28 26.54 -27.04 -8.75
N ALA A 29 26.11 -28.29 -8.95
CA ALA A 29 24.70 -28.65 -9.01
C ALA A 29 23.96 -28.36 -7.68
N GLU A 30 24.57 -28.65 -6.52
CA GLU A 30 24.01 -28.32 -5.22
C GLU A 30 23.97 -26.81 -4.95
N ALA A 31 25.00 -26.06 -5.39
CA ALA A 31 25.02 -24.61 -5.29
C ALA A 31 23.91 -23.97 -6.15
N GLU A 32 23.75 -24.46 -7.38
CA GLU A 32 22.69 -24.01 -8.28
C GLU A 32 21.30 -24.35 -7.74
N ALA A 33 21.10 -25.58 -7.25
CA ALA A 33 19.83 -25.98 -6.62
C ALA A 33 19.49 -25.13 -5.38
N ARG A 34 20.48 -24.80 -4.54
CA ARG A 34 20.28 -23.90 -3.38
C ARG A 34 19.93 -22.48 -3.82
N SER A 35 20.62 -21.95 -4.83
CA SER A 35 20.36 -20.62 -5.39
C SER A 35 18.95 -20.54 -5.97
N GLU A 36 18.54 -21.54 -6.74
CA GLU A 36 17.21 -21.64 -7.32
C GLU A 36 16.13 -21.77 -6.25
N ARG A 37 16.35 -22.61 -5.22
CA ARG A 37 15.43 -22.71 -4.09
C ARG A 37 15.26 -21.37 -3.37
N ARG A 38 16.36 -20.66 -3.11
CA ARG A 38 16.31 -19.35 -2.47
C ARG A 38 15.55 -18.33 -3.32
N ARG A 39 15.77 -18.32 -4.64
CA ARG A 39 14.99 -17.45 -5.55
C ARG A 39 13.51 -17.75 -5.51
N ARG A 40 13.12 -19.03 -5.44
CA ARG A 40 11.71 -19.43 -5.30
C ARG A 40 11.12 -18.98 -3.98
N GLU A 41 11.82 -19.20 -2.87
CA GLU A 41 11.37 -18.78 -1.54
C GLU A 41 11.22 -17.24 -1.46
N GLU A 42 12.17 -16.49 -2.02
CA GLU A 42 12.08 -15.03 -2.10
C GLU A 42 10.89 -14.57 -2.97
N ALA A 43 10.68 -15.21 -4.13
CA ALA A 43 9.54 -14.92 -4.99
C ALA A 43 8.19 -15.25 -4.32
N GLU A 44 8.11 -16.37 -3.60
CA GLU A 44 6.92 -16.78 -2.86
C GLU A 44 6.62 -15.84 -1.69
N ALA A 45 7.64 -15.41 -0.94
CA ALA A 45 7.47 -14.42 0.13
C ALA A 45 7.00 -13.06 -0.41
N LEU A 46 7.56 -12.62 -1.55
CA LEU A 46 7.11 -11.40 -2.23
C LEU A 46 5.68 -11.52 -2.75
N ALA A 47 5.30 -12.68 -3.29
CA ALA A 47 3.93 -12.94 -3.73
C ALA A 47 2.96 -12.92 -2.54
N ALA A 48 3.26 -13.64 -1.46
CA ALA A 48 2.45 -13.72 -0.26
C ALA A 48 2.25 -12.33 0.40
N SER A 49 3.31 -11.51 0.46
CA SER A 49 3.22 -10.14 0.98
C SER A 49 2.44 -9.18 0.07
N SER A 50 2.35 -9.49 -1.22
CA SER A 50 1.58 -8.73 -2.21
C SER A 50 0.12 -9.16 -2.31
N GLU A 51 -0.29 -10.22 -1.61
CA GLU A 51 -1.67 -10.69 -1.60
C GLU A 51 -2.60 -9.65 -0.97
N SER A 52 -3.78 -9.50 -1.57
CA SER A 52 -4.84 -8.68 -1.02
C SER A 52 -5.25 -9.17 0.37
N SER A 53 -5.74 -8.25 1.20
CA SER A 53 -6.14 -8.53 2.56
C SER A 53 -7.66 -8.61 2.72
N THR A 54 -8.10 -9.23 3.81
CA THR A 54 -9.49 -9.24 4.27
C THR A 54 -9.84 -7.93 4.98
N LEU A 55 -11.12 -7.54 5.05
CA LEU A 55 -11.52 -6.28 5.70
C LEU A 55 -10.99 -6.13 7.14
N PRO A 56 -11.08 -7.14 8.03
CA PRO A 56 -10.61 -6.97 9.41
C PRO A 56 -9.10 -6.69 9.50
N LEU A 57 -8.29 -7.42 8.73
CA LEU A 57 -6.83 -7.21 8.66
C LEU A 57 -6.51 -5.83 8.07
N PHE A 58 -7.22 -5.42 7.02
CA PHE A 58 -7.05 -4.10 6.41
C PHE A 58 -7.37 -2.98 7.40
N LEU A 59 -8.51 -3.04 8.10
CA LEU A 59 -8.90 -2.06 9.11
C LEU A 59 -7.90 -1.98 10.26
N HIS A 60 -7.39 -3.12 10.71
CA HIS A 60 -6.34 -3.16 11.74
C HIS A 60 -5.09 -2.42 11.27
N ALA A 61 -4.61 -2.69 10.06
CA ALA A 61 -3.45 -2.01 9.49
C ALA A 61 -3.69 -0.52 9.23
N CYS A 62 -4.91 -0.11 8.83
CA CYS A 62 -5.29 1.30 8.75
C CYS A 62 -5.22 1.97 10.13
N HIS A 63 -5.65 1.28 11.18
CA HIS A 63 -5.56 1.80 12.55
C HIS A 63 -4.10 1.95 12.99
N GLU A 64 -3.24 0.95 12.75
CA GLU A 64 -1.81 1.06 13.04
C GLU A 64 -1.16 2.23 12.28
N LEU A 65 -1.53 2.43 11.01
CA LEU A 65 -1.06 3.53 10.19
C LEU A 65 -1.49 4.90 10.75
N LEU A 66 -2.75 5.01 11.19
CA LEU A 66 -3.31 6.23 11.77
C LEU A 66 -2.66 6.58 13.12
N VAL A 67 -2.35 5.57 13.94
CA VAL A 67 -1.71 5.77 15.26
C VAL A 67 -0.22 6.07 15.10
N ALA A 68 0.41 5.69 14.00
CA ALA A 68 1.80 6.02 13.67
C ALA A 68 2.02 7.49 13.26
N ILE A 69 1.06 8.38 13.54
CA ILE A 69 1.20 9.83 13.30
C ILE A 69 2.34 10.41 14.14
N GLU A 70 3.26 11.10 13.48
CA GLU A 70 4.37 11.80 14.14
C GLU A 70 4.19 13.31 13.96
N ILE A 71 4.19 14.06 15.08
CA ILE A 71 3.99 15.51 15.09
C ILE A 71 5.30 16.17 15.51
N VAL A 72 5.80 17.11 14.70
CA VAL A 72 6.96 17.92 15.07
C VAL A 72 6.55 18.92 16.14
N THR A 73 7.12 18.80 17.33
CA THR A 73 6.79 19.67 18.47
C THR A 73 7.69 20.89 18.58
N ASP A 74 8.85 20.90 17.90
CA ASP A 74 9.77 22.04 17.91
C ASP A 74 9.20 23.20 17.08
N PRO A 75 8.88 24.36 17.70
CA PRO A 75 8.32 25.49 16.99
C PRO A 75 9.23 26.01 15.87
N THR A 76 10.55 25.89 16.01
CA THR A 76 11.50 26.39 14.99
C THR A 76 11.48 25.56 13.71
N GLN A 77 10.94 24.34 13.78
CA GLN A 77 10.83 23.39 12.68
C GLN A 77 9.40 23.27 12.15
N THR A 78 8.46 24.04 12.67
CA THR A 78 7.06 24.05 12.21
C THR A 78 6.75 25.30 11.42
N THR A 79 5.69 25.23 10.60
CA THR A 79 5.22 26.41 9.86
C THR A 79 4.75 27.48 10.84
N GLN A 80 5.48 28.57 10.88
CA GLN A 80 5.14 29.75 11.66
C GLN A 80 4.31 30.72 10.81
N GLY A 81 3.20 31.22 11.35
CA GLY A 81 2.37 32.19 10.67
C GLY A 81 1.14 32.59 11.46
N ALA A 82 0.73 33.85 11.34
CA ALA A 82 -0.55 34.29 11.88
C ALA A 82 -1.67 33.56 11.14
N VAL A 83 -2.55 32.89 11.89
CA VAL A 83 -3.76 32.27 11.32
C VAL A 83 -4.50 33.36 10.56
N THR A 84 -4.58 33.20 9.23
CA THR A 84 -5.27 34.18 8.39
C THR A 84 -6.71 34.26 8.87
N ARG A 85 -7.16 35.42 9.38
CA ARG A 85 -8.59 35.61 9.70
C ARG A 85 -9.38 35.33 8.43
N LEU A 86 -10.14 34.24 8.44
CA LEU A 86 -10.92 33.81 7.29
C LEU A 86 -12.15 34.71 7.17
N THR A 87 -11.99 35.91 6.62
CA THR A 87 -13.05 36.93 6.57
C THR A 87 -14.26 36.54 5.72
N ASN A 88 -14.23 35.41 4.99
CA ASN A 88 -15.32 34.93 4.13
C ASN A 88 -15.41 33.39 4.05
N ARG A 89 -14.94 32.63 5.07
CA ARG A 89 -15.15 31.17 5.11
C ARG A 89 -16.05 30.80 6.28
N ARG A 90 -17.00 29.90 6.03
CA ARG A 90 -17.75 29.24 7.11
C ARG A 90 -16.79 28.32 7.83
N VAL A 91 -16.52 28.61 9.10
CA VAL A 91 -15.78 27.73 10.00
C VAL A 91 -16.73 27.27 11.10
N PRO A 92 -16.60 26.03 11.59
CA PRO A 92 -17.35 25.57 12.75
C PRO A 92 -17.11 26.52 13.93
N SER A 93 -18.18 27.05 14.54
CA SER A 93 -18.07 27.91 15.72
C SER A 93 -17.82 27.11 17.00
N ARG A 94 -18.09 25.80 16.99
CA ARG A 94 -17.91 24.89 18.11
C ARG A 94 -17.60 23.50 17.58
N ILE A 95 -16.68 22.81 18.27
CA ILE A 95 -16.45 21.37 18.11
C ILE A 95 -17.18 20.71 19.28
N THR A 96 -18.10 19.80 18.99
CA THR A 96 -18.86 19.04 19.99
C THR A 96 -18.54 17.56 19.86
N LEU A 97 -18.62 16.84 20.97
CA LEU A 97 -18.52 15.39 20.95
C LEU A 97 -19.69 14.80 20.15
N TRP A 98 -19.40 13.73 19.41
CA TRP A 98 -20.42 12.94 18.72
C TRP A 98 -20.90 11.85 19.67
N ASP A 99 -21.89 12.19 20.48
CA ASP A 99 -22.47 11.36 21.54
C ASP A 99 -23.05 10.02 21.04
N THR A 100 -23.62 10.02 19.85
CA THR A 100 -24.25 8.85 19.20
C THR A 100 -23.28 8.02 18.35
N PHE A 101 -22.00 8.40 18.26
CA PHE A 101 -21.03 7.78 17.36
C PHE A 101 -20.94 6.26 17.54
N THR A 102 -20.86 5.78 18.77
CA THR A 102 -20.73 4.35 19.06
C THR A 102 -21.94 3.56 18.58
N GLU A 103 -23.14 4.08 18.78
CA GLU A 103 -24.38 3.43 18.35
C GLU A 103 -24.50 3.38 16.83
N GLU A 104 -24.13 4.47 16.15
CA GLU A 104 -24.11 4.54 14.69
C GLU A 104 -23.06 3.60 14.09
N GLN A 105 -21.85 3.55 14.67
CA GLN A 105 -20.81 2.62 14.27
C GLN A 105 -21.25 1.16 14.44
N MET A 106 -21.90 0.81 15.55
CA MET A 106 -22.42 -0.53 15.75
C MET A 106 -23.47 -0.92 14.70
N LYS A 107 -24.34 0.00 14.29
CA LYS A 107 -25.31 -0.24 13.20
C LYS A 107 -24.60 -0.54 11.88
N VAL A 108 -23.54 0.20 11.55
CA VAL A 108 -22.72 -0.05 10.35
C VAL A 108 -22.04 -1.41 10.45
N ARG A 109 -21.43 -1.71 11.60
CA ARG A 109 -20.74 -2.99 11.82
C ARG A 109 -21.70 -4.18 11.70
N HIS A 110 -22.87 -4.10 12.32
CA HIS A 110 -23.88 -5.15 12.23
C HIS A 110 -24.33 -5.43 10.79
N LYS A 111 -24.47 -4.39 9.95
CA LYS A 111 -24.74 -4.56 8.52
C LYS A 111 -23.61 -5.28 7.78
N LEU A 112 -22.35 -4.99 8.11
CA LEU A 112 -21.21 -5.69 7.53
C LEU A 112 -21.15 -7.16 7.97
N ASP A 113 -21.44 -7.43 9.26
CA ASP A 113 -21.44 -8.79 9.80
C ASP A 113 -22.51 -9.70 9.17
N GLN A 114 -23.60 -9.12 8.63
CA GLN A 114 -24.60 -9.85 7.83
C GLN A 114 -24.07 -10.31 6.45
N HIS A 115 -22.88 -9.87 6.04
CA HIS A 115 -22.27 -10.19 4.74
C HIS A 115 -20.89 -10.81 4.94
N PRO A 116 -20.81 -12.08 5.41
CA PRO A 116 -19.55 -12.70 5.82
C PRO A 116 -18.52 -12.81 4.68
N HIS A 117 -18.98 -13.02 3.44
CA HIS A 117 -18.11 -13.05 2.26
C HIS A 117 -17.27 -11.77 2.10
N PHE A 118 -17.87 -10.60 2.35
CA PHE A 118 -17.16 -9.32 2.30
C PHE A 118 -16.07 -9.18 3.38
N LEU A 119 -16.23 -9.88 4.50
CA LEU A 119 -15.25 -9.90 5.59
C LEU A 119 -14.14 -10.91 5.36
N THR A 120 -14.42 -12.05 4.73
CA THR A 120 -13.47 -13.15 4.56
C THR A 120 -12.71 -13.12 3.23
N GLU A 121 -13.27 -12.50 2.20
CA GLU A 121 -12.60 -12.38 0.91
C GLU A 121 -11.45 -11.38 0.94
N LYS A 122 -10.38 -11.71 0.21
CA LYS A 122 -9.18 -10.88 0.07
C LYS A 122 -9.43 -9.75 -0.96
N LEU A 123 -10.25 -8.77 -0.61
CA LEU A 123 -10.68 -7.69 -1.52
C LEU A 123 -9.87 -6.39 -1.37
N PHE A 124 -9.14 -6.23 -0.29
CA PHE A 124 -8.52 -4.96 0.12
C PHE A 124 -7.02 -4.93 -0.20
N PRO A 125 -6.39 -3.74 -0.24
CA PRO A 125 -4.95 -3.61 -0.42
C PRO A 125 -4.12 -4.52 0.50
N SER A 126 -2.95 -4.96 0.04
CA SER A 126 -2.08 -5.82 0.84
C SER A 126 -1.49 -5.07 2.02
N LEU A 127 -1.16 -5.78 3.10
CA LEU A 127 -0.51 -5.17 4.27
C LEU A 127 0.84 -4.56 3.91
N HIS A 128 1.55 -5.15 2.93
CA HIS A 128 2.78 -4.58 2.40
C HIS A 128 2.56 -3.20 1.78
N GLN A 129 1.45 -2.97 1.06
CA GLN A 129 1.12 -1.66 0.50
C GLN A 129 0.92 -0.60 1.60
N LEU A 130 0.25 -0.93 2.70
CA LEU A 130 0.08 0.02 3.82
C LEU A 130 1.40 0.28 4.55
N ASN A 131 2.23 -0.75 4.73
CA ASN A 131 3.57 -0.59 5.27
C ASN A 131 4.45 0.30 4.39
N TYR A 132 4.32 0.20 3.07
CA TYR A 132 4.99 1.09 2.15
C TYR A 132 4.54 2.55 2.35
N VAL A 133 3.23 2.79 2.47
CA VAL A 133 2.69 4.13 2.78
C VAL A 133 3.26 4.66 4.09
N ARG A 134 3.30 3.84 5.14
CA ARG A 134 3.87 4.19 6.45
C ARG A 134 5.31 4.68 6.33
N GLN A 135 6.14 4.04 5.51
CA GLN A 135 7.53 4.42 5.30
C GLN A 135 7.72 5.74 4.53
N LEU A 136 6.70 6.18 3.79
CA LEU A 136 6.76 7.40 2.98
C LEU A 136 6.25 8.65 3.69
N ILE A 137 5.50 8.46 4.77
CA ILE A 137 4.93 9.56 5.52
C ILE A 137 6.03 10.25 6.33
N SER A 138 6.13 11.57 6.16
CA SER A 138 7.00 12.42 6.97
C SER A 138 6.30 12.91 8.23
N PRO A 139 7.05 13.23 9.30
CA PRO A 139 6.50 13.94 10.45
C PRO A 139 5.76 15.22 10.05
N ILE A 140 4.67 15.51 10.76
CA ILE A 140 3.81 16.66 10.48
C ILE A 140 4.44 17.92 11.06
N SER A 141 4.89 18.81 10.18
CA SER A 141 5.49 20.10 10.52
C SER A 141 4.67 21.31 10.02
N SER A 142 3.69 21.04 9.16
CA SER A 142 2.90 22.06 8.47
C SER A 142 1.45 21.59 8.22
N GLU A 143 0.55 22.53 7.91
CA GLU A 143 -0.81 22.22 7.44
C GLU A 143 -0.78 21.36 6.17
N TRP A 144 0.23 21.58 5.31
CA TRP A 144 0.41 20.79 4.09
C TRP A 144 0.72 19.33 4.42
N ASP A 145 1.61 19.08 5.37
CA ASP A 145 1.97 17.72 5.80
C ASP A 145 0.77 17.01 6.43
N LEU A 146 -0.01 17.73 7.25
CA LEU A 146 -1.24 17.20 7.85
C LEU A 146 -2.24 16.76 6.77
N ARG A 147 -2.46 17.61 5.76
CA ARG A 147 -3.36 17.30 4.65
C ARG A 147 -2.88 16.09 3.84
N TYR A 148 -1.56 16.01 3.61
CA TYR A 148 -0.98 14.86 2.91
C TYR A 148 -1.15 13.58 3.72
N TYR A 149 -0.88 13.64 5.03
CA TYR A 149 -1.07 12.54 5.96
C TYR A 149 -2.52 12.03 5.96
N GLU A 150 -3.51 12.91 6.12
CA GLU A 150 -4.94 12.56 6.13
C GLU A 150 -5.35 11.86 4.83
N ARG A 151 -4.89 12.39 3.69
CA ARG A 151 -5.20 11.81 2.39
C ARG A 151 -4.66 10.39 2.22
N GLU A 152 -3.40 10.16 2.61
CA GLU A 152 -2.76 8.85 2.42
C GLU A 152 -3.23 7.81 3.44
N THR A 153 -3.45 8.20 4.69
CA THR A 153 -3.76 7.28 5.78
C THR A 153 -5.26 7.05 5.99
N VAL A 154 -6.10 8.03 5.64
CA VAL A 154 -7.55 7.97 5.87
C VAL A 154 -8.32 7.99 4.56
N GLU A 155 -8.25 9.08 3.79
CA GLU A 155 -9.16 9.26 2.63
C GLU A 155 -8.98 8.15 1.59
N ASN A 156 -7.75 7.81 1.23
CA ASN A 156 -7.45 6.76 0.27
C ASN A 156 -7.93 5.37 0.76
N GLN A 157 -7.79 5.10 2.05
CA GLN A 157 -8.18 3.81 2.64
C GLN A 157 -9.70 3.67 2.74
N VAL A 158 -10.39 4.74 3.17
CA VAL A 158 -11.86 4.82 3.19
C VAL A 158 -12.41 4.68 1.77
N ARG A 159 -11.81 5.34 0.78
CA ARG A 159 -12.19 5.20 -0.62
C ARG A 159 -12.08 3.75 -1.10
N ALA A 160 -10.99 3.05 -0.77
CA ALA A 160 -10.85 1.64 -1.13
C ALA A 160 -11.98 0.78 -0.54
N ILE A 161 -12.43 1.05 0.69
CA ILE A 161 -13.57 0.34 1.29
C ILE A 161 -14.88 0.67 0.57
N ILE A 162 -15.13 1.95 0.32
CA ILE A 162 -16.34 2.41 -0.36
C ILE A 162 -16.42 1.82 -1.76
N ASP A 163 -15.33 1.81 -2.52
CA ASP A 163 -15.29 1.23 -3.87
C ASP A 163 -15.73 -0.25 -3.84
N ARG A 164 -15.24 -1.04 -2.88
CA ARG A 164 -15.66 -2.45 -2.70
C ARG A 164 -17.11 -2.59 -2.27
N ILE A 165 -17.63 -1.69 -1.45
CA ILE A 165 -19.07 -1.66 -1.12
C ILE A 165 -19.89 -1.39 -2.38
N TYR A 166 -19.46 -0.46 -3.24
CA TYR A 166 -20.16 -0.10 -4.48
C TYR A 166 -20.08 -1.18 -5.59
N GLU A 167 -19.14 -2.11 -5.50
CA GLU A 167 -19.04 -3.30 -6.36
C GLU A 167 -19.98 -4.43 -5.90
N ASN A 168 -20.48 -4.39 -4.66
CA ASN A 168 -21.37 -5.42 -4.11
C ASN A 168 -22.83 -4.92 -4.03
N ASP A 169 -23.70 -5.47 -4.88
CA ASP A 169 -25.10 -5.06 -4.97
C ASP A 169 -25.95 -5.38 -3.72
N GLU A 170 -25.57 -6.38 -2.93
CA GLU A 170 -26.23 -6.67 -1.64
C GLU A 170 -25.91 -5.59 -0.62
N LEU A 171 -24.62 -5.26 -0.47
CA LEU A 171 -24.17 -4.22 0.45
C LEU A 171 -24.71 -2.84 0.06
N LYS A 172 -24.73 -2.49 -1.22
CA LYS A 172 -25.34 -1.23 -1.69
C LYS A 172 -26.80 -1.13 -1.26
N ARG A 173 -27.57 -2.22 -1.42
CA ARG A 173 -28.97 -2.28 -1.00
C ARG A 173 -29.09 -2.18 0.52
N ALA A 174 -28.26 -2.91 1.28
CA ALA A 174 -28.25 -2.89 2.74
C ALA A 174 -27.90 -1.51 3.32
N PHE A 175 -27.01 -0.76 2.66
CA PHE A 175 -26.64 0.61 3.02
C PHE A 175 -27.56 1.68 2.43
N GLY A 176 -28.54 1.33 1.60
CA GLY A 176 -29.44 2.29 0.98
C GLY A 176 -28.76 3.21 -0.03
N LEU A 177 -27.62 2.78 -0.60
CA LEU A 177 -26.86 3.52 -1.59
C LEU A 177 -27.56 3.40 -2.95
N ARG A 178 -28.58 4.22 -3.21
CA ARG A 178 -29.24 4.31 -4.53
C ARG A 178 -28.55 5.36 -5.41
N GLY A 179 -28.00 4.92 -6.54
CA GLY A 179 -27.45 5.77 -7.59
C GLY A 179 -26.71 4.96 -8.65
N SER A 180 -27.31 4.84 -9.83
CA SER A 180 -26.72 4.34 -11.07
C SER A 180 -25.54 5.21 -11.54
N GLY A 181 -24.59 4.57 -12.22
CA GLY A 181 -23.24 5.07 -12.45
C GLY A 181 -23.10 6.45 -13.10
N CYS A 182 -22.08 7.18 -12.64
CA CYS A 182 -21.09 7.71 -13.57
C CYS A 182 -19.83 6.84 -13.42
N ALA A 183 -19.73 5.82 -14.27
CA ALA A 183 -18.45 5.20 -14.56
C ALA A 183 -17.55 6.24 -15.23
N GLN A 184 -16.78 6.96 -14.44
CA GLN A 184 -15.52 7.60 -14.81
C GLN A 184 -14.53 7.15 -13.73
N ALA A 185 -13.62 6.21 -13.90
CA ALA A 185 -13.07 5.60 -15.08
C ALA A 185 -12.78 4.11 -14.80
N LYS A 186 -13.08 3.24 -15.76
CA LYS A 186 -12.37 1.97 -15.85
C LYS A 186 -10.91 2.29 -16.19
N GLY A 187 -9.98 1.82 -15.35
CA GLY A 187 -8.54 1.82 -15.63
C GLY A 187 -7.75 2.96 -14.99
N ALA A 188 -7.51 2.89 -13.68
CA ALA A 188 -6.37 3.56 -13.04
C ALA A 188 -6.00 3.05 -11.63
N SER A 189 -6.70 2.07 -11.05
CA SER A 189 -6.43 1.69 -9.65
C SER A 189 -5.25 0.73 -9.46
N ARG A 190 -4.69 0.14 -10.54
CA ARG A 190 -3.48 -0.69 -10.43
C ARG A 190 -2.18 0.12 -10.53
N ASP A 191 -2.22 1.31 -11.12
CA ASP A 191 -1.01 2.06 -11.49
C ASP A 191 -0.75 3.28 -10.59
N MET A 192 -1.74 3.74 -9.81
CA MET A 192 -1.57 4.94 -8.98
C MET A 192 -0.59 4.75 -7.82
N TRP A 193 -0.35 3.50 -7.39
CA TRP A 193 0.63 3.16 -6.35
C TRP A 193 2.07 3.05 -6.88
N ASN A 194 2.27 2.97 -8.20
CA ASN A 194 3.58 2.74 -8.82
C ASN A 194 4.16 3.99 -9.53
N ASP A 195 3.46 5.12 -9.52
CA ASP A 195 3.96 6.32 -10.19
C ASP A 195 5.04 7.03 -9.35
N LYS A 196 6.30 6.64 -9.60
CA LYS A 196 7.50 7.32 -9.09
C LYS A 196 7.68 8.75 -9.62
N ARG A 197 6.76 9.29 -10.44
CA ARG A 197 6.87 10.58 -11.13
C ARG A 197 6.17 11.76 -10.44
N MET A 198 5.95 11.70 -9.13
CA MET A 198 5.58 12.87 -8.30
C MET A 198 6.61 13.22 -7.22
N ARG A 199 7.86 12.74 -7.35
CA ARG A 199 8.97 13.25 -6.55
C ARG A 199 9.64 14.40 -7.32
N SER A 200 9.66 15.57 -6.68
CA SER A 200 10.30 16.82 -7.13
C SER A 200 9.52 17.65 -8.17
N HIS A 201 8.80 18.66 -7.69
CA HIS A 201 9.15 20.08 -7.87
C HIS A 201 7.95 20.99 -7.58
N SER A 202 8.19 21.99 -6.74
CA SER A 202 7.61 23.35 -6.77
C SER A 202 6.54 23.59 -7.84
N TRP A 203 5.27 23.53 -7.46
CA TRP A 203 4.19 24.06 -8.29
C TRP A 203 3.84 25.48 -7.85
N ARG A 204 4.45 26.43 -8.55
CA ARG A 204 4.09 27.85 -8.55
C ARG A 204 2.63 27.98 -9.04
N TYR A 205 1.75 28.48 -8.19
CA TYR A 205 0.33 28.71 -8.47
C TYR A 205 0.17 29.65 -9.68
N ARG A 206 -0.27 29.14 -10.84
CA ARG A 206 -0.69 29.96 -11.99
C ARG A 206 -2.21 30.08 -11.95
N ARG A 207 -2.73 31.22 -11.50
CA ARG A 207 -4.15 31.60 -11.60
C ARG A 207 -4.60 31.46 -13.06
N ARG A 208 -5.50 30.51 -13.36
CA ARG A 208 -6.27 30.55 -14.61
C ARG A 208 -7.47 31.48 -14.41
N ARG A 209 -7.58 32.46 -15.32
CA ARG A 209 -8.75 33.34 -15.45
C ARG A 209 -9.98 32.51 -15.74
N VAL A 210 -11.06 32.80 -15.04
CA VAL A 210 -12.42 32.35 -15.34
C VAL A 210 -12.82 32.93 -16.70
N LYS A 211 -13.20 32.07 -17.65
CA LYS A 211 -13.98 32.47 -18.84
C LYS A 211 -15.46 32.32 -18.48
N SER A 212 -16.21 33.37 -18.73
CA SER A 212 -17.65 33.53 -18.47
C SER A 212 -18.49 32.48 -19.24
N PRO A 213 -19.71 32.14 -18.77
CA PRO A 213 -20.63 31.26 -19.50
C PRO A 213 -21.34 32.01 -20.64
N CYS A 214 -21.50 31.35 -21.79
CA CYS A 214 -22.41 31.75 -22.86
C CYS A 214 -23.88 31.47 -22.46
N PRO A 215 -24.85 32.26 -22.96
CA PRO A 215 -26.27 32.08 -22.65
C PRO A 215 -26.86 30.94 -23.49
N CYS A 216 -27.74 30.13 -22.89
CA CYS A 216 -28.66 29.26 -23.63
C CYS A 216 -30.01 29.97 -23.73
N THR A 217 -30.57 29.91 -24.93
CA THR A 217 -31.87 30.40 -25.38
C THR A 217 -33.04 29.80 -24.63
#